data_AF-A0A926WSD0-F1
#
_entry.id   AF-A0A926WSD0-F1
#
_cell.length_a   1.000
_cell.length_b   1.000
_cell.length_c   1.000
_cell.angle_alpha   90.00
_cell.angle_beta   90.00
_cell.angle_gamma   90.00
#
_symmetry.space_group_name_H-M   'P 1'
#
loop_
_entity.id
_entity.type
_entity.pdbx_description
1 polymer ?
#
loop_
_entity_poly.entity_id
_entity_poly.type
_entity_poly.pdbx_seq_one_letter_code
_entity_poly.pdbx_strand_id
1 'polypeptide(L)'
;MTTIAVKDSKQQLLQAFQQIRAERKKLDSKIATKQEEADKLKNQEILAAASTYTVDSIVKGLADLQLEFGSIVNALSEKLAKENSKLDELLQAIEVETQRLQELQKIRIVADTLDILTQEHQEKLKILEQDTANKREALEKELTIRRKEWQKEQAEYEEKLQIYNELLTKERQQEQEEYQYKLETASKLNADAYESIKRNQEREILEKTQHKDKDWTEREKILAERQPLFTENQQKLAAFPTELEEAVKKAREEAIKETSQKAKIEADLFEKEWESSKQNYELRVQSLEETIRKQTEQIEGISAQLQTALKQAQDLAMRAFDSSTAR
;
A
#
# COMPACT_ATOMS: atom_id res chain seq x y z
N MET A 1 141.54 106.77 -39.69
CA MET A 1 141.82 107.98 -38.89
C MET A 1 142.76 107.56 -37.77
N THR A 2 144.09 107.66 -37.97
CA THR A 2 144.98 108.68 -37.34
C THR A 2 145.17 108.40 -35.83
N THR A 3 146.35 108.18 -35.25
CA THR A 3 147.71 108.66 -35.54
C THR A 3 148.76 107.90 -34.71
N ILE A 4 149.96 107.85 -35.28
CA ILE A 4 151.27 107.44 -34.75
C ILE A 4 151.82 108.48 -33.74
N ALA A 5 152.59 108.03 -32.73
CA ALA A 5 153.87 108.61 -32.23
C ALA A 5 154.07 108.17 -30.76
N VAL A 6 154.94 107.22 -30.39
CA VAL A 6 156.40 107.15 -30.55
C VAL A 6 157.09 108.48 -30.23
N LYS A 7 157.71 108.54 -29.05
CA LYS A 7 159.01 109.17 -28.80
C LYS A 7 159.49 108.84 -27.39
N ASP A 8 160.38 107.86 -27.28
CA ASP A 8 161.73 108.06 -26.74
C ASP A 8 162.36 106.70 -26.42
N SER A 9 163.19 106.15 -27.31
CA SER A 9 164.57 106.56 -27.61
C SER A 9 165.56 105.94 -26.63
N LYS A 10 166.17 104.82 -27.06
CA LYS A 10 167.40 104.12 -26.63
C LYS A 10 167.76 103.99 -25.13
N GLN A 11 167.55 104.98 -24.28
CA GLN A 11 167.81 104.94 -22.83
C GLN A 11 166.85 104.00 -22.10
N GLN A 12 165.56 103.98 -22.46
CA GLN A 12 164.62 102.98 -21.92
C GLN A 12 164.99 101.57 -22.36
N LEU A 13 165.57 101.41 -23.55
CA LEU A 13 166.02 100.10 -24.05
C LEU A 13 167.28 99.61 -23.32
N LEU A 14 168.19 100.52 -22.95
CA LEU A 14 169.36 100.20 -22.12
C LEU A 14 169.01 99.99 -20.64
N GLN A 15 168.07 100.78 -20.09
CA GLN A 15 167.53 100.55 -18.75
C GLN A 15 166.73 99.26 -18.67
N ALA A 16 165.89 98.97 -19.66
CA ALA A 16 165.21 97.68 -19.77
C ALA A 16 166.22 96.55 -19.94
N PHE A 17 167.29 96.73 -20.73
CA PHE A 17 168.33 95.70 -20.87
C PHE A 17 169.14 95.49 -19.58
N GLN A 18 169.44 96.54 -18.82
CA GLN A 18 170.11 96.44 -17.52
C GLN A 18 169.17 95.91 -16.43
N GLN A 19 167.88 96.25 -16.45
CA GLN A 19 166.84 95.68 -15.60
C GLN A 19 166.68 94.18 -15.89
N ILE A 20 166.60 93.78 -17.17
CA ILE A 20 166.53 92.37 -17.57
C ILE A 20 167.81 91.61 -17.13
N ARG A 21 168.98 92.25 -17.19
CA ARG A 21 170.24 91.63 -16.74
C ARG A 21 170.32 91.51 -15.21
N ALA A 22 169.71 92.45 -14.47
CA ALA A 22 169.57 92.40 -13.01
C ALA A 22 168.48 91.41 -12.58
N GLU A 23 167.39 91.26 -13.34
CA GLU A 23 166.33 90.28 -13.13
C GLU A 23 166.82 88.86 -13.42
N ARG A 24 167.60 88.63 -14.48
CA ARG A 24 168.24 87.33 -14.72
C ARG A 24 169.21 86.93 -13.61
N LYS A 25 170.04 87.86 -13.10
CA LYS A 25 170.92 87.57 -11.96
C LYS A 25 170.16 87.33 -10.65
N LYS A 26 168.92 87.82 -10.51
CA LYS A 26 168.03 87.52 -9.37
C LYS A 26 167.25 86.20 -9.54
N LEU A 27 167.11 85.69 -10.77
CA LEU A 27 166.52 84.38 -11.04
C LEU A 27 167.51 83.22 -10.85
N ASP A 28 168.82 83.45 -10.93
CA ASP A 28 169.86 82.41 -10.77
C ASP A 28 170.14 81.98 -9.32
N SER A 29 169.44 82.55 -8.33
CA SER A 29 169.63 82.18 -6.93
C SER A 29 168.31 82.13 -6.16
N LYS A 30 167.39 81.26 -6.59
CA LYS A 30 166.37 80.64 -5.73
C LYS A 30 165.74 79.43 -6.43
N ILE A 31 166.34 78.29 -6.12
CA ILE A 31 165.75 76.95 -5.91
C ILE A 31 164.38 76.72 -6.56
N ALA A 32 164.42 75.81 -7.53
CA ALA A 32 163.31 75.09 -8.12
C ALA A 32 162.30 74.59 -7.06
N THR A 33 161.06 75.01 -7.23
CA THR A 33 159.89 74.28 -6.74
C THR A 33 159.22 73.63 -7.94
N LYS A 34 158.92 72.34 -7.83
CA LYS A 34 158.14 71.54 -8.79
C LYS A 34 156.80 72.18 -9.20
N GLN A 35 156.37 73.24 -8.50
CA GLN A 35 155.19 74.02 -8.82
C GLN A 35 155.38 74.97 -10.00
N GLU A 36 156.54 75.60 -10.23
CA GLU A 36 156.68 76.55 -11.36
C GLU A 36 156.94 75.87 -12.71
N GLU A 37 157.57 74.67 -12.72
CA GLU A 37 157.63 73.83 -13.93
C GLU A 37 156.27 73.16 -14.22
N ALA A 38 155.53 72.77 -13.19
CA ALA A 38 154.14 72.31 -13.33
C ALA A 38 153.20 73.43 -13.75
N ASP A 39 153.42 74.67 -13.33
CA ASP A 39 152.62 75.82 -13.75
C ASP A 39 153.02 76.30 -15.15
N LYS A 40 154.27 76.12 -15.60
CA LYS A 40 154.62 76.32 -17.02
C LYS A 40 154.07 75.23 -17.91
N LEU A 41 154.08 73.98 -17.48
CA LEU A 41 153.44 72.87 -18.22
C LEU A 41 151.92 73.04 -18.23
N LYS A 42 151.29 73.37 -17.10
CA LYS A 42 149.86 73.73 -17.05
C LYS A 42 149.55 74.97 -17.86
N ASN A 43 150.39 76.00 -17.86
CA ASN A 43 150.15 77.19 -18.69
C ASN A 43 150.37 76.90 -20.17
N GLN A 44 151.27 75.98 -20.55
CA GLN A 44 151.40 75.49 -21.93
C GLN A 44 150.24 74.57 -22.32
N GLU A 45 149.73 73.72 -21.42
CA GLU A 45 148.53 72.90 -21.62
C GLU A 45 147.27 73.77 -21.71
N ILE A 46 147.17 74.83 -20.89
CA ILE A 46 146.07 75.79 -20.94
C ILE A 46 146.18 76.65 -22.21
N LEU A 47 147.38 77.06 -22.64
CA LEU A 47 147.56 77.75 -23.92
C LEU A 47 147.30 76.84 -25.12
N ALA A 48 147.65 75.55 -25.04
CA ALA A 48 147.32 74.54 -26.05
C ALA A 48 145.80 74.30 -26.10
N ALA A 49 145.15 74.09 -24.95
CA ALA A 49 143.70 73.95 -24.84
C ALA A 49 142.96 75.23 -25.27
N ALA A 50 143.49 76.42 -24.96
CA ALA A 50 142.96 77.69 -25.39
C ALA A 50 143.14 77.94 -26.90
N SER A 51 144.22 77.44 -27.50
CA SER A 51 144.40 77.49 -28.95
C SER A 51 143.46 76.54 -29.72
N THR A 52 142.93 75.49 -29.07
CA THR A 52 141.84 74.66 -29.60
C THR A 52 140.44 75.25 -29.36
N TYR A 53 140.29 76.21 -28.44
CA TYR A 53 139.07 77.01 -28.27
C TYR A 53 139.00 78.13 -29.31
N THR A 54 138.74 77.72 -30.56
CA THR A 54 138.35 78.64 -31.63
C THR A 54 136.88 78.99 -31.50
N VAL A 55 136.45 80.14 -32.04
CA VAL A 55 135.03 80.53 -32.06
C VAL A 55 134.16 79.40 -32.61
N ASP A 56 134.69 78.64 -33.57
CA ASP A 56 134.03 77.49 -34.19
C ASP A 56 133.90 76.27 -33.25
N SER A 57 134.86 76.02 -32.35
CA SER A 57 134.77 74.90 -31.40
C SER A 57 133.89 75.21 -30.19
N ILE A 58 133.83 76.47 -29.74
CA ILE A 58 132.88 76.91 -28.73
C ILE A 58 131.45 76.93 -29.32
N VAL A 59 131.27 77.40 -30.55
CA VAL A 59 129.96 77.37 -31.23
C VAL A 59 129.53 75.93 -31.50
N LYS A 60 130.44 75.02 -31.89
CA LYS A 60 130.14 73.58 -31.97
C LYS A 60 129.77 73.00 -30.61
N GLY A 61 130.54 73.27 -29.55
CA GLY A 61 130.22 72.77 -28.21
C GLY A 61 128.88 73.29 -27.68
N LEU A 62 128.53 74.55 -27.99
CA LEU A 62 127.26 75.14 -27.62
C LEU A 62 126.10 74.61 -28.47
N ALA A 63 126.34 74.30 -29.75
CA ALA A 63 125.39 73.62 -30.62
C ALA A 63 125.18 72.15 -30.23
N ASP A 64 126.25 71.43 -29.86
CA ASP A 64 126.19 70.06 -29.36
C ASP A 64 125.44 70.02 -28.02
N LEU A 65 125.67 70.98 -27.12
CA LEU A 65 124.95 71.08 -25.86
C LEU A 65 123.48 71.46 -26.06
N GLN A 66 123.17 72.30 -27.06
CA GLN A 66 121.79 72.59 -27.45
C GLN A 66 121.10 71.36 -28.07
N LEU A 67 121.82 70.54 -28.82
CA LEU A 67 121.34 69.25 -29.36
C LEU A 67 121.14 68.20 -28.27
N GLU A 68 122.08 68.07 -27.33
CA GLU A 68 121.96 67.16 -26.17
C GLU A 68 120.85 67.60 -25.22
N PHE A 69 120.70 68.89 -24.96
CA PHE A 69 119.59 69.39 -24.16
C PHE A 69 118.25 69.17 -24.88
N GLY A 70 118.20 69.40 -26.19
CA GLY A 70 117.04 69.07 -27.02
C GLY A 70 116.72 67.57 -27.00
N SER A 71 117.73 66.71 -27.06
CA SER A 71 117.54 65.24 -27.04
C SER A 71 117.11 64.72 -25.67
N ILE A 72 117.64 65.26 -24.57
CA ILE A 72 117.23 64.90 -23.21
C ILE A 72 115.82 65.41 -22.92
N VAL A 73 115.48 66.64 -23.34
CA VAL A 73 114.12 67.17 -23.20
C VAL A 73 113.12 66.36 -24.02
N ASN A 74 113.46 65.97 -25.25
CA ASN A 74 112.62 65.09 -26.06
C ASN A 74 112.49 63.69 -25.43
N ALA A 75 113.58 63.10 -24.92
CA ALA A 75 113.54 61.81 -24.25
C ALA A 75 112.74 61.85 -22.93
N LEU A 76 112.82 62.96 -22.18
CA LEU A 76 112.01 63.18 -20.99
C LEU A 76 110.54 63.37 -21.36
N SER A 77 110.26 64.12 -22.43
CA SER A 77 108.90 64.30 -22.97
C SER A 77 108.31 62.98 -23.45
N GLU A 78 109.07 62.15 -24.17
CA GLU A 78 108.65 60.80 -24.56
C GLU A 78 108.41 59.89 -23.36
N LYS A 79 109.27 59.93 -22.34
CA LYS A 79 109.05 59.17 -21.09
C LYS A 79 107.81 59.66 -20.36
N LEU A 80 107.61 60.97 -20.24
CA LEU A 80 106.43 61.56 -19.61
C LEU A 80 105.16 61.21 -20.40
N ALA A 81 105.21 61.24 -21.73
CA ALA A 81 104.09 60.84 -22.59
C ALA A 81 103.76 59.34 -22.43
N LYS A 82 104.78 58.47 -22.34
CA LYS A 82 104.61 57.04 -22.05
C LYS A 82 104.06 56.78 -20.65
N GLU A 83 104.52 57.50 -19.63
CA GLU A 83 103.97 57.37 -18.28
C GLU A 83 102.55 57.95 -18.20
N ASN A 84 102.24 59.01 -18.94
CA ASN A 84 100.87 59.53 -19.03
C ASN A 84 99.94 58.56 -19.79
N SER A 85 100.41 57.92 -20.86
CA SER A 85 99.62 56.89 -21.56
C SER A 85 99.37 55.68 -20.67
N LYS A 86 100.36 55.24 -19.89
CA LYS A 86 100.16 54.18 -18.87
C LYS A 86 99.17 54.60 -17.80
N LEU A 87 99.21 55.86 -17.36
CA LEU A 87 98.26 56.39 -16.39
C LEU A 87 96.84 56.42 -16.98
N ASP A 88 96.68 56.85 -18.23
CA ASP A 88 95.39 56.82 -18.94
C ASP A 88 94.87 55.38 -19.10
N GLU A 89 95.73 54.43 -19.47
CA GLU A 89 95.39 53.00 -19.55
C GLU A 89 94.98 52.42 -18.19
N LEU A 90 95.68 52.79 -17.10
CA LEU A 90 95.32 52.37 -15.75
C LEU A 90 94.00 52.98 -15.27
N LEU A 91 93.74 54.26 -15.57
CA LEU A 91 92.47 54.90 -15.26
C LEU A 91 91.32 54.23 -16.02
N GLN A 92 91.49 53.92 -17.30
CA GLN A 92 90.51 53.17 -18.09
C GLN A 92 90.30 51.74 -17.55
N ALA A 93 91.37 51.05 -17.16
CA ALA A 93 91.27 49.71 -16.56
C ALA A 93 90.53 49.74 -15.23
N ILE A 94 90.74 50.75 -14.39
CA ILE A 94 89.98 50.96 -13.15
C ILE A 94 88.51 51.20 -13.48
N GLU A 95 88.19 52.02 -14.48
CA GLU A 95 86.81 52.25 -14.89
C GLU A 95 86.13 50.95 -15.35
N VAL A 96 86.78 50.16 -16.21
CA VAL A 96 86.26 48.86 -16.66
C VAL A 96 86.09 47.88 -15.50
N GLU A 97 87.06 47.75 -14.59
CA GLU A 97 86.94 46.86 -13.43
C GLU A 97 85.87 47.35 -12.43
N THR A 98 85.68 48.67 -12.27
CA THR A 98 84.57 49.18 -11.45
C THR A 98 83.20 48.88 -12.06
N GLN A 99 83.05 49.00 -13.39
CA GLN A 99 81.84 48.58 -14.10
C GLN A 99 81.60 47.07 -13.95
N ARG A 100 82.65 46.26 -14.14
CA ARG A 100 82.59 44.80 -13.94
C ARG A 100 82.20 44.43 -12.52
N LEU A 101 82.73 45.12 -11.50
CA LEU A 101 82.37 44.90 -10.11
C LEU A 101 80.89 45.23 -9.86
N GLN A 102 80.36 46.31 -10.45
CA GLN A 102 78.93 46.63 -10.37
C GLN A 102 78.06 45.56 -11.04
N GLU A 103 78.47 45.03 -12.19
CA GLU A 103 77.76 43.93 -12.85
C GLU A 103 77.77 42.65 -12.01
N LEU A 104 78.92 42.29 -11.44
CA LEU A 104 79.03 41.14 -10.53
C LEU A 104 78.16 41.30 -9.28
N GLN A 105 78.07 42.51 -8.72
CA GLN A 105 77.16 42.80 -7.61
C GLN A 105 75.70 42.63 -8.04
N LYS A 106 75.29 43.13 -9.21
CA LYS A 106 73.93 42.93 -9.75
C LYS A 106 73.63 41.45 -9.97
N ILE A 107 74.55 40.70 -10.56
CA ILE A 107 74.41 39.25 -10.78
C ILE A 107 74.26 38.52 -9.45
N ARG A 108 75.06 38.87 -8.43
CA ARG A 108 74.95 38.28 -7.09
C ARG A 108 73.59 38.55 -6.46
N ILE A 109 73.10 39.79 -6.52
CA ILE A 109 71.78 40.14 -5.99
C ILE A 109 70.70 39.31 -6.70
N VAL A 110 70.76 39.20 -8.04
CA VAL A 110 69.79 38.41 -8.80
C VAL A 110 69.88 36.93 -8.43
N ALA A 111 71.08 36.36 -8.30
CA ALA A 111 71.27 34.98 -7.87
C ALA A 111 70.70 34.72 -6.46
N ASP A 112 71.02 35.58 -5.49
CA ASP A 112 70.50 35.50 -4.12
C ASP A 112 68.95 35.60 -4.12
N THR A 113 68.36 36.50 -4.92
CA THR A 113 66.90 36.61 -5.03
C THR A 113 66.26 35.41 -5.70
N LEU A 114 66.92 34.81 -6.70
CA LEU A 114 66.44 33.61 -7.38
C LEU A 114 66.48 32.41 -6.44
N ASP A 115 67.53 32.29 -5.62
CA ASP A 115 67.64 31.24 -4.61
C ASP A 115 66.53 31.37 -3.56
N ILE A 116 66.26 32.58 -3.05
CA ILE A 116 65.16 32.84 -2.11
C ILE A 116 63.82 32.47 -2.75
N LEU A 117 63.55 32.93 -3.98
CA LEU A 117 62.29 32.63 -4.67
C LEU A 117 62.11 31.13 -4.93
N THR A 118 63.21 30.43 -5.24
CA THR A 118 63.21 28.98 -5.45
C THR A 118 62.89 28.24 -4.14
N GLN A 119 63.48 28.67 -3.02
CA GLN A 119 63.17 28.12 -1.69
C GLN A 119 61.70 28.36 -1.32
N GLU A 120 61.19 29.58 -1.46
CA GLU A 120 59.78 29.88 -1.21
C GLU A 120 58.83 29.04 -2.08
N HIS A 121 59.18 28.85 -3.36
CA HIS A 121 58.38 28.03 -4.27
C HIS A 121 58.37 26.56 -3.82
N GLN A 122 59.52 26.01 -3.43
CA GLN A 122 59.61 24.65 -2.89
C GLN A 122 58.81 24.48 -1.60
N GLU A 123 58.82 25.46 -0.70
CA GLU A 123 58.00 25.45 0.51
C GLU A 123 56.50 25.49 0.19
N LYS A 124 56.08 26.37 -0.72
CA LYS A 124 54.69 26.44 -1.18
C LYS A 124 54.24 25.13 -1.83
N LEU A 125 55.09 24.50 -2.64
CA LEU A 125 54.81 23.19 -3.22
C LEU A 125 54.61 22.13 -2.15
N LYS A 126 55.50 22.06 -1.15
CA LYS A 126 55.38 21.11 -0.03
C LYS A 126 54.08 21.31 0.75
N ILE A 127 53.70 22.56 1.02
CA ILE A 127 52.43 22.88 1.72
C ILE A 127 51.24 22.41 0.87
N LEU A 128 51.24 22.69 -0.44
CA LEU A 128 50.16 22.27 -1.33
C LEU A 128 50.07 20.73 -1.44
N GLU A 129 51.20 20.04 -1.55
CA GLU A 129 51.26 18.57 -1.55
C GLU A 129 50.70 17.99 -0.24
N GLN A 130 51.08 18.56 0.91
CA GLN A 130 50.59 18.13 2.21
C GLN A 130 49.08 18.41 2.37
N ASP A 131 48.60 19.59 1.96
CA ASP A 131 47.18 19.93 2.02
C ASP A 131 46.34 19.04 1.11
N THR A 132 46.83 18.74 -0.09
CA THR A 132 46.13 17.85 -1.03
C THR A 132 46.12 16.41 -0.52
N ALA A 133 47.21 15.93 0.08
CA ALA A 133 47.26 14.63 0.73
C ALA A 133 46.26 14.55 1.90
N ASN A 134 46.27 15.54 2.80
CA ASN A 134 45.34 15.61 3.94
C ASN A 134 43.88 15.63 3.50
N LYS A 135 43.54 16.43 2.47
CA LYS A 135 42.18 16.48 1.91
C LYS A 135 41.76 15.15 1.29
N ARG A 136 42.67 14.47 0.56
CA ARG A 136 42.40 13.14 0.00
C ARG A 136 42.14 12.12 1.11
N GLU A 137 42.99 12.08 2.13
CA GLU A 137 42.78 11.18 3.28
C GLU A 137 41.47 11.47 4.02
N ALA A 138 41.11 12.73 4.21
CA ALA A 138 39.84 13.10 4.83
C ALA A 138 38.64 12.62 4.00
N LEU A 139 38.67 12.85 2.68
CA LEU A 139 37.62 12.39 1.77
C LEU A 139 37.53 10.87 1.71
N GLU A 140 38.66 10.15 1.71
CA GLU A 140 38.66 8.68 1.76
C GLU A 140 38.05 8.15 3.07
N LYS A 141 38.37 8.78 4.20
CA LYS A 141 37.74 8.46 5.50
C LYS A 141 36.24 8.72 5.46
N GLU A 142 35.79 9.86 4.94
CA GLU A 142 34.36 10.16 4.82
C GLU A 142 33.63 9.17 3.89
N LEU A 143 34.21 8.86 2.73
CA LEU A 143 33.64 7.88 1.79
C LEU A 143 33.52 6.49 2.42
N THR A 144 34.55 6.05 3.16
CA THR A 144 34.50 4.75 3.82
C THR A 144 33.49 4.71 4.97
N ILE A 145 33.34 5.81 5.74
CA ILE A 145 32.31 5.93 6.78
C ILE A 145 30.92 5.91 6.13
N ARG A 146 30.67 6.77 5.14
CA ARG A 146 29.38 6.83 4.43
C ARG A 146 29.01 5.51 3.77
N ARG A 147 29.97 4.81 3.17
CA ARG A 147 29.73 3.49 2.59
C ARG A 147 29.36 2.46 3.65
N LYS A 148 30.00 2.49 4.83
CA LYS A 148 29.66 1.62 5.95
C LYS A 148 28.28 1.94 6.53
N GLU A 149 27.93 3.22 6.67
CA GLU A 149 26.59 3.66 7.10
C GLU A 149 25.52 3.17 6.12
N TRP A 150 25.71 3.43 4.83
CA TRP A 150 24.79 2.97 3.78
C TRP A 150 24.63 1.44 3.80
N GLN A 151 25.72 0.69 3.92
CA GLN A 151 25.67 -0.77 4.00
C GLN A 151 24.89 -1.26 5.23
N LYS A 152 25.02 -0.59 6.38
CA LYS A 152 24.23 -0.90 7.57
C LYS A 152 22.75 -0.59 7.37
N GLU A 153 22.42 0.60 6.86
CA GLU A 153 21.04 0.99 6.59
C GLU A 153 20.37 0.03 5.59
N GLN A 154 21.11 -0.39 4.56
CA GLN A 154 20.60 -1.33 3.58
C GLN A 154 20.37 -2.72 4.18
N ALA A 155 21.30 -3.23 5.02
CA ALA A 155 21.10 -4.48 5.73
C ALA A 155 19.90 -4.42 6.70
N GLU A 156 19.75 -3.33 7.46
CA GLU A 156 18.61 -3.13 8.35
C GLU A 156 17.28 -3.03 7.58
N TYR A 157 17.29 -2.39 6.41
CA TYR A 157 16.11 -2.31 5.55
C TYR A 157 15.74 -3.68 4.98
N GLU A 158 16.72 -4.44 4.49
CA GLU A 158 16.51 -5.80 3.98
C GLU A 158 15.98 -6.72 5.09
N GLU A 159 16.51 -6.64 6.31
CA GLU A 159 16.01 -7.39 7.47
C GLU A 159 14.56 -7.00 7.82
N LYS A 160 14.25 -5.70 7.89
CA LYS A 160 12.88 -5.21 8.13
C LYS A 160 11.91 -5.69 7.06
N LEU A 161 12.34 -5.68 5.80
CA LEU A 161 11.53 -6.14 4.67
C LEU A 161 11.28 -7.65 4.73
N GLN A 162 12.29 -8.44 5.11
CA GLN A 162 12.13 -9.88 5.36
C GLN A 162 11.15 -10.15 6.50
N ILE A 163 11.33 -9.50 7.65
CA ILE A 163 10.42 -9.64 8.81
C ILE A 163 8.99 -9.26 8.41
N TYR A 164 8.80 -8.14 7.69
CA TYR A 164 7.49 -7.71 7.22
C TYR A 164 6.84 -8.74 6.29
N ASN A 165 7.59 -9.26 5.32
CA ASN A 165 7.09 -10.29 4.42
C ASN A 165 6.74 -11.59 5.16
N GLU A 166 7.57 -12.02 6.11
CA GLU A 166 7.28 -13.20 6.92
C GLU A 166 6.01 -13.02 7.75
N LEU A 167 5.84 -11.87 8.41
CA LEU A 167 4.62 -11.55 9.15
C LEU A 167 3.40 -11.57 8.23
N LEU A 168 3.48 -10.92 7.07
CA LEU A 168 2.40 -10.89 6.09
C LEU A 168 2.05 -12.30 5.57
N THR A 169 3.05 -13.16 5.36
CA THR A 169 2.78 -14.56 4.96
C THR A 169 2.11 -15.36 6.07
N LYS A 170 2.53 -15.17 7.34
CA LYS A 170 1.92 -15.82 8.49
C LYS A 170 0.48 -15.36 8.70
N GLU A 171 0.22 -14.06 8.62
CA GLU A 171 -1.13 -13.50 8.70
C GLU A 171 -2.03 -14.06 7.61
N ARG A 172 -1.59 -14.08 6.35
CA ARG A 172 -2.37 -14.69 5.26
C ARG A 172 -2.64 -16.18 5.46
N GLN A 173 -1.66 -16.93 5.97
CA GLN A 173 -1.84 -18.35 6.29
C GLN A 173 -2.87 -18.54 7.40
N GLN A 174 -2.77 -17.77 8.48
CA GLN A 174 -3.75 -17.81 9.58
C GLN A 174 -5.15 -17.43 9.11
N GLU A 175 -5.31 -16.36 8.32
CA GLU A 175 -6.59 -15.97 7.75
C GLU A 175 -7.18 -17.05 6.84
N GLN A 176 -6.34 -17.70 6.03
CA GLN A 176 -6.76 -18.78 5.14
C GLN A 176 -7.19 -20.02 5.94
N GLU A 177 -6.43 -20.41 6.96
CA GLU A 177 -6.75 -21.52 7.85
C GLU A 177 -8.04 -21.25 8.64
N GLU A 178 -8.19 -20.05 9.21
CA GLU A 178 -9.40 -19.63 9.90
C GLU A 178 -10.62 -19.64 8.98
N TYR A 179 -10.47 -19.14 7.75
CA TYR A 179 -11.54 -19.13 6.77
C TYR A 179 -11.96 -20.55 6.39
N GLN A 180 -10.99 -21.42 6.09
CA GLN A 180 -11.26 -22.83 5.80
C GLN A 180 -11.93 -23.53 6.98
N TYR A 181 -11.44 -23.32 8.20
CA TYR A 181 -12.02 -23.86 9.42
C TYR A 181 -13.46 -23.39 9.64
N LYS A 182 -13.73 -22.09 9.46
CA LYS A 182 -15.08 -21.51 9.56
C LYS A 182 -16.02 -22.11 8.51
N LEU A 183 -15.54 -22.28 7.28
CA LEU A 183 -16.30 -22.88 6.18
C LEU A 183 -16.63 -24.36 6.49
N GLU A 184 -15.66 -25.15 6.90
CA GLU A 184 -15.86 -26.56 7.25
C GLU A 184 -16.81 -26.72 8.43
N THR A 185 -16.61 -25.93 9.49
CA THR A 185 -17.49 -25.92 10.66
C THR A 185 -18.92 -25.54 10.29
N ALA A 186 -19.10 -24.50 9.47
CA ALA A 186 -20.42 -24.09 8.99
C ALA A 186 -21.06 -25.18 8.11
N SER A 187 -20.29 -25.82 7.23
CA SER A 187 -20.78 -26.92 6.39
C SER A 187 -21.22 -28.12 7.23
N LYS A 188 -20.44 -28.50 8.26
CA LYS A 188 -20.79 -29.58 9.19
C LYS A 188 -22.04 -29.24 9.99
N LEU A 189 -22.12 -28.05 10.57
CA LEU A 189 -23.27 -27.61 11.34
C LEU A 189 -24.55 -27.56 10.49
N ASN A 190 -24.45 -27.09 9.24
CA ASN A 190 -25.56 -27.09 8.31
C ASN A 190 -25.99 -28.50 7.91
N ALA A 191 -25.04 -29.41 7.68
CA ALA A 191 -25.32 -30.81 7.39
C ALA A 191 -26.01 -31.50 8.58
N ASP A 192 -25.49 -31.34 9.80
CA ASP A 192 -26.06 -31.91 11.01
C ASP A 192 -27.47 -31.37 11.29
N ALA A 193 -27.68 -30.05 11.09
CA ALA A 193 -29.00 -29.42 11.21
C ALA A 193 -29.98 -29.98 10.19
N TYR A 194 -29.55 -30.13 8.93
CA TYR A 194 -30.36 -30.70 7.86
C TYR A 194 -30.71 -32.17 8.15
N GLU A 195 -29.75 -32.99 8.58
CA GLU A 195 -29.98 -34.39 8.95
C GLU A 195 -30.90 -34.53 10.17
N SER A 196 -30.81 -33.62 11.13
CA SER A 196 -31.72 -33.56 12.28
C SER A 196 -33.16 -33.26 11.84
N ILE A 197 -33.34 -32.23 10.99
CA ILE A 197 -34.66 -31.88 10.43
C ILE A 197 -35.23 -33.05 9.64
N LYS A 198 -34.42 -33.67 8.77
CA LYS A 198 -34.82 -34.84 7.98
C LYS A 198 -35.28 -35.99 8.89
N ARG A 199 -34.50 -36.35 9.91
CA ARG A 199 -34.87 -37.40 10.87
C ARG A 199 -36.17 -37.09 11.61
N ASN A 200 -36.38 -35.84 12.02
CA ASN A 200 -37.61 -35.44 12.70
C ASN A 200 -38.82 -35.53 11.76
N GLN A 201 -38.68 -35.08 10.51
CA GLN A 201 -39.73 -35.21 9.50
C GLN A 201 -40.06 -36.67 9.19
N GLU A 202 -39.06 -37.54 9.05
CA GLU A 202 -39.26 -38.97 8.84
C GLU A 202 -40.00 -39.62 10.02
N ARG A 203 -39.66 -39.26 11.26
CA ARG A 203 -40.38 -39.70 12.46
C ARG A 203 -41.83 -39.22 12.46
N GLU A 204 -42.07 -37.93 12.21
CA GLU A 204 -43.43 -37.40 12.15
C GLU A 204 -44.28 -38.08 11.07
N ILE A 205 -43.70 -38.32 9.89
CA ILE A 205 -44.39 -39.02 8.80
C ILE A 205 -44.74 -40.45 9.24
N LEU A 206 -43.80 -41.16 9.86
CA LEU A 206 -44.01 -42.51 10.34
C LEU A 206 -45.11 -42.57 11.43
N GLU A 207 -45.06 -41.68 12.41
CA GLU A 207 -46.09 -41.57 13.46
C GLU A 207 -47.46 -41.24 12.87
N LYS A 208 -47.55 -40.26 11.97
CA LYS A 208 -48.80 -39.89 11.28
C LYS A 208 -49.33 -41.03 10.42
N THR A 209 -48.46 -41.80 9.77
CA THR A 209 -48.84 -42.95 8.95
C THR A 209 -49.39 -44.06 9.85
N GLN A 210 -48.69 -44.40 10.94
CA GLN A 210 -49.17 -45.39 11.90
C GLN A 210 -50.51 -45.01 12.53
N HIS A 211 -50.72 -43.73 12.86
CA HIS A 211 -52.01 -43.27 13.38
C HIS A 211 -53.12 -43.42 12.34
N LYS A 212 -52.87 -42.99 11.10
CA LYS A 212 -53.83 -43.13 10.00
C LYS A 212 -54.14 -44.60 9.71
N ASP A 213 -53.15 -45.47 9.72
CA ASP A 213 -53.35 -46.90 9.50
C ASP A 213 -54.23 -47.51 10.59
N LYS A 214 -54.03 -47.13 11.85
CA LYS A 214 -54.93 -47.52 12.95
C LYS A 214 -56.36 -47.03 12.71
N ASP A 215 -56.54 -45.74 12.43
CA ASP A 215 -57.86 -45.17 12.15
C ASP A 215 -58.56 -45.87 10.97
N TRP A 216 -57.81 -46.20 9.91
CA TRP A 216 -58.33 -46.93 8.75
C TRP A 216 -58.73 -48.35 9.13
N THR A 217 -57.90 -49.09 9.87
CA THR A 217 -58.23 -50.44 10.32
C THR A 217 -59.46 -50.47 11.24
N GLU A 218 -59.62 -49.48 12.13
CA GLU A 218 -60.80 -49.36 12.97
C GLU A 218 -62.06 -49.06 12.14
N ARG A 219 -61.96 -48.14 11.17
CA ARG A 219 -63.06 -47.84 10.23
C ARG A 219 -63.45 -49.04 9.40
N GLU A 220 -62.48 -49.74 8.81
CA GLU A 220 -62.72 -50.95 8.02
C GLU A 220 -63.38 -52.03 8.87
N LYS A 221 -62.93 -52.21 10.12
CA LYS A 221 -63.55 -53.14 11.07
C LYS A 221 -65.01 -52.77 11.37
N ILE A 222 -65.29 -51.50 11.69
CA ILE A 222 -66.66 -51.03 11.96
C ILE A 222 -67.55 -51.24 10.73
N LEU A 223 -67.05 -50.91 9.53
CA LEU A 223 -67.80 -51.11 8.29
C LEU A 223 -68.09 -52.60 8.05
N ALA A 224 -67.09 -53.47 8.23
CA ALA A 224 -67.25 -54.91 8.08
C ALA A 224 -68.25 -55.49 9.10
N GLU A 225 -68.19 -55.07 10.36
CA GLU A 225 -69.12 -55.50 11.42
C GLU A 225 -70.56 -55.00 11.18
N ARG A 226 -70.73 -53.81 10.59
CA ARG A 226 -72.04 -53.21 10.30
C ARG A 226 -72.64 -53.68 8.98
N GLN A 227 -71.82 -54.17 8.05
CA GLN A 227 -72.26 -54.69 6.75
C GLN A 227 -73.39 -55.73 6.85
N PRO A 228 -73.34 -56.78 7.71
CA PRO A 228 -74.41 -57.77 7.80
C PRO A 228 -75.73 -57.16 8.28
N LEU A 229 -75.70 -56.32 9.32
CA LEU A 229 -76.89 -55.60 9.83
C LEU A 229 -77.49 -54.68 8.75
N PHE A 230 -76.63 -54.00 7.98
CA PHE A 230 -77.09 -53.18 6.87
C PHE A 230 -77.79 -54.03 5.80
N THR A 231 -77.19 -55.17 5.40
CA THR A 231 -77.82 -56.08 4.43
C THR A 231 -79.12 -56.69 4.95
N GLU A 232 -79.20 -57.05 6.23
CA GLU A 232 -80.42 -57.57 6.86
C GLU A 232 -81.53 -56.51 6.88
N ASN A 233 -81.22 -55.28 7.29
CA ASN A 233 -82.17 -54.18 7.25
C ASN A 233 -82.63 -53.87 5.83
N GLN A 234 -81.73 -53.94 4.85
CA GLN A 234 -82.07 -53.75 3.44
C GLN A 234 -83.03 -54.85 2.94
N GLN A 235 -82.81 -56.11 3.34
CA GLN A 235 -83.74 -57.22 3.05
C GLN A 235 -85.09 -57.03 3.73
N LYS A 236 -85.13 -56.65 5.02
CA LYS A 236 -86.38 -56.36 5.74
C LYS A 236 -87.15 -55.23 5.08
N LEU A 237 -86.49 -54.14 4.69
CA LEU A 237 -87.12 -53.03 3.98
C LEU A 237 -87.68 -53.46 2.62
N ALA A 238 -87.00 -54.36 1.91
CA ALA A 238 -87.48 -54.90 0.63
C ALA A 238 -88.67 -55.86 0.81
N ALA A 239 -88.71 -56.64 1.89
CA ALA A 239 -89.79 -57.59 2.19
C ALA A 239 -91.01 -56.94 2.89
N PHE A 240 -90.81 -55.80 3.56
CA PHE A 240 -91.85 -55.14 4.34
C PHE A 240 -93.13 -54.81 3.56
N PRO A 241 -93.09 -54.32 2.30
CA PRO A 241 -94.31 -54.08 1.54
C PRO A 241 -95.13 -55.35 1.32
N THR A 242 -94.48 -56.47 0.98
CA THR A 242 -95.16 -57.75 0.75
C THR A 242 -95.73 -58.32 2.05
N GLU A 243 -94.98 -58.27 3.15
CA GLU A 243 -95.46 -58.70 4.47
C GLU A 243 -96.64 -57.85 4.96
N LEU A 244 -96.59 -56.54 4.74
CA LEU A 244 -97.67 -55.62 5.06
C LEU A 244 -98.93 -55.93 4.23
N GLU A 245 -98.78 -56.15 2.93
CA GLU A 245 -99.90 -56.53 2.06
C GLU A 245 -100.54 -57.85 2.50
N GLU A 246 -99.72 -58.87 2.81
CA GLU A 246 -100.21 -60.16 3.30
C GLU A 246 -100.91 -60.05 4.66
N ALA A 247 -100.34 -59.29 5.60
CA ALA A 247 -100.95 -59.05 6.90
C ALA A 247 -102.29 -58.30 6.77
N VAL A 248 -102.35 -57.28 5.91
CA VAL A 248 -103.59 -56.55 5.62
C VAL A 248 -104.62 -57.46 4.95
N LYS A 249 -104.23 -58.32 4.01
CA LYS A 249 -105.13 -59.30 3.38
C LYS A 249 -105.68 -60.28 4.42
N LYS A 250 -104.82 -60.89 5.24
CA LYS A 250 -105.24 -61.81 6.32
C LYS A 250 -106.19 -61.14 7.30
N ALA A 251 -105.84 -59.94 7.80
CA ALA A 251 -106.69 -59.19 8.73
C ALA A 251 -108.05 -58.83 8.09
N ARG A 252 -108.09 -58.48 6.79
CA ARG A 252 -109.34 -58.26 6.06
C ARG A 252 -110.15 -59.55 5.93
N GLU A 253 -109.52 -60.66 5.57
CA GLU A 253 -110.20 -61.96 5.44
C GLU A 253 -110.75 -62.46 6.78
N GLU A 254 -110.00 -62.33 7.86
CA GLU A 254 -110.44 -62.68 9.22
C GLU A 254 -111.60 -61.77 9.66
N ALA A 255 -111.50 -60.45 9.44
CA ALA A 255 -112.59 -59.53 9.74
C ALA A 255 -113.85 -59.87 8.91
N ILE A 256 -113.72 -60.20 7.62
CA ILE A 256 -114.84 -60.64 6.78
C ILE A 256 -115.43 -61.96 7.29
N LYS A 257 -114.60 -62.95 7.65
CA LYS A 257 -115.06 -64.22 8.20
C LYS A 257 -115.79 -64.03 9.54
N GLU A 258 -115.23 -63.26 10.46
CA GLU A 258 -115.84 -63.02 11.76
C GLU A 258 -117.14 -62.23 11.64
N THR A 259 -117.17 -61.18 10.81
CA THR A 259 -118.40 -60.39 10.56
C THR A 259 -119.47 -61.20 9.84
N SER A 260 -119.12 -62.02 8.84
CA SER A 260 -120.08 -62.90 8.17
C SER A 260 -120.60 -64.01 9.07
N GLN A 261 -119.76 -64.60 9.93
CA GLN A 261 -120.20 -65.56 10.94
C GLN A 261 -121.13 -64.91 11.95
N LYS A 262 -120.78 -63.72 12.49
CA LYS A 262 -121.65 -62.95 13.39
C LYS A 262 -122.98 -62.61 12.73
N ALA A 263 -122.96 -62.06 11.53
CA ALA A 263 -124.16 -61.73 10.76
C ALA A 263 -125.02 -62.97 10.46
N LYS A 264 -124.40 -64.11 10.16
CA LYS A 264 -125.13 -65.37 9.95
C LYS A 264 -125.76 -65.89 11.25
N ILE A 265 -125.04 -65.86 12.36
CA ILE A 265 -125.58 -66.23 13.68
C ILE A 265 -126.74 -65.30 14.08
N GLU A 266 -126.58 -63.99 13.88
CA GLU A 266 -127.64 -63.00 14.13
C GLU A 266 -128.86 -63.22 13.22
N ALA A 267 -128.65 -63.50 11.93
CA ALA A 267 -129.74 -63.82 11.00
C ALA A 267 -130.45 -65.13 11.37
N ASP A 268 -129.71 -66.19 11.66
CA ASP A 268 -130.26 -67.49 12.09
C ASP A 268 -131.02 -67.36 13.42
N LEU A 269 -130.55 -66.53 14.35
CA LEU A 269 -131.26 -66.21 15.60
C LEU A 269 -132.53 -65.41 15.33
N PHE A 270 -132.46 -64.38 14.49
CA PHE A 270 -133.60 -63.56 14.12
C PHE A 270 -134.68 -64.38 13.39
N GLU A 271 -134.29 -65.28 12.48
CA GLU A 271 -135.20 -66.19 11.79
C GLU A 271 -135.89 -67.14 12.78
N LYS A 272 -135.14 -67.72 13.73
CA LYS A 272 -135.72 -68.55 14.80
C LYS A 272 -136.64 -67.77 15.74
N GLU A 273 -136.29 -66.54 16.10
CA GLU A 273 -137.15 -65.65 16.90
C GLU A 273 -138.45 -65.31 16.16
N TRP A 274 -138.36 -65.08 14.85
CA TRP A 274 -139.51 -64.84 13.98
C TRP A 274 -140.39 -66.10 13.85
N GLU A 275 -139.81 -67.27 13.61
CA GLU A 275 -140.53 -68.55 13.56
C GLU A 275 -141.23 -68.86 14.88
N SER A 276 -140.54 -68.68 16.01
CA SER A 276 -141.12 -68.84 17.35
C SER A 276 -142.26 -67.85 17.60
N SER A 277 -142.09 -66.58 17.23
CA SER A 277 -143.14 -65.58 17.32
C SER A 277 -144.33 -65.93 16.43
N LYS A 278 -144.09 -66.37 15.20
CA LYS A 278 -145.13 -66.83 14.27
C LYS A 278 -145.88 -68.04 14.85
N GLN A 279 -145.19 -69.04 15.37
CA GLN A 279 -145.82 -70.19 16.03
C GLN A 279 -146.63 -69.78 17.26
N ASN A 280 -146.15 -68.82 18.05
CA ASN A 280 -146.90 -68.27 19.17
C ASN A 280 -148.20 -67.59 18.73
N TYR A 281 -148.12 -66.75 17.69
CA TYR A 281 -149.29 -66.11 17.09
C TYR A 281 -150.24 -67.14 16.45
N GLU A 282 -149.74 -68.15 15.75
CA GLU A 282 -150.55 -69.24 15.19
C GLU A 282 -151.27 -70.04 16.29
N LEU A 283 -150.57 -70.43 17.36
CA LEU A 283 -151.19 -71.07 18.53
C LEU A 283 -152.25 -70.17 19.18
N ARG A 284 -152.00 -68.85 19.24
CA ARG A 284 -152.96 -67.90 19.77
C ARG A 284 -154.18 -67.76 18.87
N VAL A 285 -154.00 -67.74 17.55
CA VAL A 285 -155.09 -67.77 16.56
C VAL A 285 -155.89 -69.07 16.72
N GLN A 286 -155.25 -70.23 16.76
CA GLN A 286 -155.93 -71.51 16.99
C GLN A 286 -156.72 -71.51 18.31
N SER A 287 -156.15 -70.98 19.40
CA SER A 287 -156.86 -70.88 20.68
C SER A 287 -158.09 -69.96 20.60
N LEU A 288 -158.00 -68.85 19.86
CA LEU A 288 -159.10 -67.93 19.63
C LEU A 288 -160.16 -68.55 18.71
N GLU A 289 -159.75 -69.26 17.66
CA GLU A 289 -160.65 -70.01 16.77
C GLU A 289 -161.39 -71.11 17.52
N GLU A 290 -160.72 -71.88 18.38
CA GLU A 290 -161.38 -72.85 19.26
C GLU A 290 -162.35 -72.16 20.24
N THR A 291 -161.99 -71.00 20.76
CA THR A 291 -162.86 -70.22 21.64
C THR A 291 -164.09 -69.71 20.90
N ILE A 292 -163.91 -69.20 19.68
CA ILE A 292 -165.00 -68.79 18.78
C ILE A 292 -165.89 -70.01 18.46
N ARG A 293 -165.32 -71.17 18.16
CA ARG A 293 -166.10 -72.39 17.88
C ARG A 293 -166.94 -72.80 19.08
N LYS A 294 -166.36 -72.83 20.29
CA LYS A 294 -167.09 -73.10 21.53
C LYS A 294 -168.19 -72.08 21.80
N GLN A 295 -167.92 -70.80 21.56
CA GLN A 295 -168.93 -69.73 21.69
C GLN A 295 -170.03 -69.88 20.64
N THR A 296 -169.70 -70.31 19.41
CA THR A 296 -170.68 -70.56 18.34
C THR A 296 -171.55 -71.77 18.69
N GLU A 297 -170.96 -72.87 19.16
CA GLU A 297 -171.68 -74.04 19.68
C GLU A 297 -172.58 -73.67 20.87
N GLN A 298 -172.12 -72.79 21.77
CA GLN A 298 -172.94 -72.26 22.87
C GLN A 298 -174.08 -71.38 22.39
N ILE A 299 -173.86 -70.50 21.40
CA ILE A 299 -174.91 -69.67 20.80
C ILE A 299 -175.95 -70.54 20.09
N GLU A 300 -175.53 -71.56 19.35
CA GLU A 300 -176.44 -72.54 18.73
C GLU A 300 -177.23 -73.31 19.80
N GLY A 301 -176.58 -73.74 20.87
CA GLY A 301 -177.23 -74.41 22.01
C GLY A 301 -178.26 -73.50 22.71
N ILE A 302 -177.91 -72.24 22.98
CA ILE A 302 -178.81 -71.25 23.57
C ILE A 302 -179.95 -70.90 22.60
N SER A 303 -179.67 -70.78 21.30
CA SER A 303 -180.68 -70.55 20.25
C SER A 303 -181.68 -71.71 20.17
N ALA A 304 -181.20 -72.95 20.22
CA ALA A 304 -182.05 -74.14 20.27
C ALA A 304 -182.89 -74.18 21.56
N GLN A 305 -182.30 -73.87 22.71
CA GLN A 305 -183.02 -73.73 23.98
C GLN A 305 -184.07 -72.61 23.92
N LEU A 306 -183.77 -71.48 23.27
CA LEU A 306 -184.70 -70.37 23.08
C LEU A 306 -185.85 -70.74 22.14
N GLN A 307 -185.59 -71.46 21.04
CA GLN A 307 -186.66 -72.01 20.19
C GLN A 307 -187.51 -73.04 20.94
N THR A 308 -186.89 -73.85 21.80
CA THR A 308 -187.61 -74.83 22.63
C THR A 308 -188.45 -74.13 23.69
N ALA A 309 -187.93 -73.09 24.33
CA ALA A 309 -188.64 -72.26 25.29
C ALA A 309 -189.78 -71.46 24.63
N LEU A 310 -189.58 -70.96 23.40
CA LEU A 310 -190.62 -70.33 22.60
C LEU A 310 -191.73 -71.33 22.23
N LYS A 311 -191.38 -72.56 21.84
CA LYS A 311 -192.36 -73.64 21.64
C LYS A 311 -193.10 -74.00 22.93
N GLN A 312 -192.39 -74.12 24.06
CA GLN A 312 -193.00 -74.41 25.36
C GLN A 312 -193.89 -73.26 25.85
N ALA A 313 -193.55 -72.00 25.58
CA ALA A 313 -194.38 -70.84 25.86
C ALA A 313 -195.63 -70.80 24.94
N GLN A 314 -195.50 -71.18 23.67
CA GLN A 314 -196.65 -71.34 22.76
C GLN A 314 -197.57 -72.48 23.17
N ASP A 315 -197.02 -73.65 23.54
CA ASP A 315 -197.81 -74.81 23.97
C ASP A 315 -198.49 -74.58 25.33
N LEU A 316 -197.88 -73.79 26.22
CA LEU A 316 -198.48 -73.39 27.51
C LEU A 316 -199.58 -72.32 27.30
N ALA A 317 -199.40 -71.39 26.36
CA ALA A 317 -200.43 -70.44 25.98
C ALA A 317 -201.63 -71.10 25.28
N MET A 318 -201.39 -72.14 24.46
CA MET A 318 -202.45 -72.94 23.82
C MET A 318 -203.21 -73.84 24.81
N ARG A 319 -202.54 -74.38 25.84
CA ARG A 319 -203.21 -75.21 26.87
C ARG A 319 -203.98 -74.43 27.95
N ALA A 320 -203.75 -73.13 28.10
CA ALA A 320 -204.46 -72.30 29.08
C ALA A 320 -205.76 -71.67 28.55
N PHE A 321 -206.04 -71.74 27.23
CA PHE A 321 -207.20 -71.11 26.61
C PHE A 321 -208.36 -72.08 26.25
N ASP A 322 -208.15 -73.40 26.30
CA ASP A 322 -209.10 -74.40 25.75
C ASP A 322 -209.92 -75.22 26.78
N SER A 323 -209.94 -74.87 28.07
CA SER A 323 -210.88 -75.54 29.01
C SER A 323 -211.46 -74.61 30.10
N SER A 324 -212.03 -73.49 29.66
CA SER A 324 -213.10 -72.80 30.37
C SER A 324 -214.31 -72.57 29.44
N THR A 325 -214.90 -73.64 28.86
CA THR A 325 -216.31 -73.66 28.41
C THR A 325 -216.72 -75.03 27.83
N ALA A 326 -217.89 -75.52 28.26
CA ALA A 326 -218.62 -76.76 27.91
C ALA A 326 -218.18 -78.03 28.69
N ARG A 327 -219.04 -78.66 29.50
CA ARG A 327 -220.22 -79.48 29.15
C ARG A 327 -219.92 -80.65 28.24
#